data_AF-A0A410DN03-F1
#
_entry.id   AF-A0A410DN03-F1
#
_cell.length_a   1.000
_cell.length_b   1.000
_cell.length_c   1.000
_cell.angle_alpha   90.00
_cell.angle_beta   90.00
_cell.angle_gamma   90.00
#
_symmetry.space_group_name_H-M   'P 1'
#
loop_
_entity.id
_entity.type
_entity.pdbx_description
1 polymer ?
#
loop_
_entity_poly.entity_id
_entity_poly.type
_entity_poly.pdbx_seq_one_letter_code
_entity_poly.pdbx_strand_id
1 'polypeptide(L)' 'MKHNDSIGCVVTECKYHAKDKNYCSLDQIMVVKHASRAESVESTDCGSFEEEGR' A
#
# COMPACT_ATOMS: atom_id res chain seq x y z
N MET A 1 -9.19 6.78 10.52
CA MET A 1 -8.10 6.04 11.23
C MET A 1 -6.88 6.95 11.40
N LYS A 2 -5.82 6.56 12.12
CA LYS A 2 -4.52 7.27 11.99
C LYS A 2 -4.09 7.14 10.51
N HIS A 3 -3.60 8.22 9.91
CA HIS A 3 -3.06 8.22 8.55
C HIS A 3 -1.62 8.71 8.60
N ASN A 4 -0.80 8.18 7.69
CA ASN A 4 0.56 8.61 7.46
C ASN A 4 0.58 9.44 6.18
N ASP A 5 0.77 10.76 6.32
CA ASP A 5 0.78 11.71 5.20
C ASP A 5 1.94 11.47 4.21
N SER A 6 2.93 10.64 4.58
CA SER A 6 4.04 10.25 3.70
C SER A 6 3.75 9.01 2.86
N ILE A 7 2.63 8.32 3.09
CA ILE A 7 2.28 7.07 2.39
C ILE A 7 0.88 7.19 1.81
N GLY A 8 0.80 7.62 0.54
CA GLY A 8 -0.45 7.62 -0.22
C GLY A 8 -0.95 6.19 -0.46
N CYS A 9 -2.24 5.96 -0.27
CA CYS A 9 -2.88 4.68 -0.57
C CYS A 9 -4.30 4.96 -1.05
N VAL A 10 -4.62 4.58 -2.28
CA VAL A 10 -5.97 4.71 -2.86
C VAL A 10 -6.70 3.36 -2.94
N VAL A 11 -6.04 2.29 -2.52
CA VAL A 11 -6.59 0.93 -2.58
C VAL A 11 -7.52 0.76 -1.37
N THR A 12 -8.82 0.85 -1.62
CA THR A 12 -9.86 0.78 -0.57
C THR A 12 -9.93 -0.57 0.12
N GLU A 13 -9.53 -1.63 -0.58
CA GLU A 13 -9.43 -3.01 -0.10
C GLU A 13 -8.21 -3.22 0.80
N CYS A 14 -7.29 -2.25 0.89
CA CYS A 14 -6.16 -2.36 1.79
C CYS A 14 -6.66 -2.23 3.24
N LYS A 15 -6.37 -3.24 4.06
CA LYS A 15 -6.64 -3.27 5.51
C LYS A 15 -6.09 -2.03 6.24
N TYR A 16 -5.00 -1.47 5.71
CA TYR A 16 -4.34 -0.30 6.27
C TYR A 16 -4.78 1.02 5.65
N HIS A 17 -5.69 1.02 4.68
CA HIS A 17 -6.24 2.24 4.09
C HIS A 17 -6.89 3.10 5.19
N ALA A 18 -6.61 4.40 5.20
CA ALA A 18 -7.10 5.33 6.20
C ALA A 18 -8.62 5.58 6.13
N LYS A 19 -9.32 4.91 5.21
CA LYS A 19 -10.76 4.94 4.95
C LYS A 19 -11.22 6.26 4.34
N ASP A 20 -11.35 7.29 5.16
CA ASP A 20 -11.88 8.60 4.75
C ASP A 20 -10.86 9.44 3.96
N LYS A 21 -9.60 8.99 3.88
CA LYS A 21 -8.52 9.66 3.17
C LYS A 21 -7.70 8.65 2.37
N ASN A 22 -7.15 9.11 1.24
CA ASN A 22 -6.30 8.34 0.34
C ASN A 22 -4.86 8.18 0.87
N TYR A 23 -4.73 7.69 2.10
CA TYR A 23 -3.46 7.46 2.78
C TYR A 23 -3.45 6.10 3.44
N CYS A 24 -2.25 5.57 3.67
CA CYS A 24 -2.03 4.38 4.49
C CYS A 24 -1.93 4.77 5.97
N SER A 25 -2.29 3.86 6.86
CA SER A 25 -2.14 4.03 8.31
C SER A 25 -0.81 3.49 8.85
N LEU A 26 -0.05 2.75 8.02
CA LEU A 26 1.26 2.23 8.39
C LEU A 26 2.30 3.34 8.53
N ASP A 27 3.23 3.19 9.45
CA ASP A 27 4.37 4.11 9.60
C ASP A 27 5.45 3.85 8.53
N GLN A 28 5.50 2.63 7.95
CA GLN A 28 6.40 2.23 6.87
C GLN A 28 5.70 1.21 5.95
N ILE A 29 6.02 1.23 4.65
CA ILE A 29 5.66 0.17 3.70
C ILE A 29 6.91 -0.48 3.12
N MET A 30 6.74 -1.71 2.62
CA MET A 30 7.72 -2.36 1.76
C MET A 30 7.26 -2.36 0.32
N VAL A 31 8.10 -1.86 -0.58
CA VAL A 31 7.91 -1.99 -2.02
C VAL A 31 8.62 -3.26 -2.48
N VAL A 32 7.91 -4.10 -3.22
CA VAL A 32 8.40 -5.38 -3.75
C VAL A 32 8.21 -5.44 -5.26
N LYS A 33 8.76 -6.48 -5.89
CA LYS A 33 8.54 -6.80 -7.31
C LYS A 33 7.97 -8.21 -7.39
N HIS A 34 7.05 -8.45 -8.32
CA HIS A 34 6.53 -9.80 -8.59
C HIS A 34 7.26 -10.52 -9.74
N ALA A 35 8.16 -9.82 -10.44
CA ALA A 35 9.01 -10.37 -11.48
C ALA A 35 10.50 -10.41 -11.04
N SER A 36 11.35 -11.06 -11.83
CA SER A 36 12.80 -11.14 -11.56
C SER A 36 13.49 -9.76 -11.57
N ARG A 37 12.96 -8.80 -12.33
CA ARG A 37 13.43 -7.42 -12.43
C ARG A 37 12.25 -6.46 -12.48
N ALA A 38 12.38 -5.32 -11.81
CA ALA A 38 11.43 -4.23 -11.91
C ALA A 38 11.90 -3.27 -13.02
N GLU A 39 11.12 -3.16 -14.09
CA GLU A 39 11.45 -2.30 -15.25
C GLU A 39 10.43 -1.17 -15.42
N SER A 40 9.30 -1.23 -14.69
CA SER A 40 8.23 -0.25 -14.74
C SER A 40 7.48 -0.16 -13.39
N VAL A 41 6.65 0.86 -13.21
CA VAL A 41 5.91 1.07 -11.95
C VAL A 41 4.93 -0.08 -11.71
N GLU A 42 4.28 -0.56 -12.77
CA GLU A 42 3.36 -1.70 -12.71
C GLU A 42 4.04 -3.03 -12.38
N SER A 43 5.38 -3.10 -12.45
CA SER A 43 6.17 -4.25 -11.98
C SER A 43 6.56 -4.17 -10.50
N THR A 44 6.13 -3.12 -9.80
CA THR A 44 6.35 -2.89 -8.36
C THR A 44 5.04 -2.85 -7.60
N ASP A 45 5.00 -3.58 -6.48
CA ASP A 45 3.82 -3.72 -5.64
C ASP A 45 4.09 -3.21 -4.22
N CYS A 46 3.04 -2.81 -3.51
CA CYS A 46 3.12 -2.64 -2.05
C CYS A 46 3.12 -4.02 -1.39
N GLY A 47 4.29 -4.51 -1.00
CA GLY A 47 4.45 -5.78 -0.29
C GLY A 47 3.94 -5.79 1.15
N SER A 48 3.56 -4.62 1.68
CA SER A 48 2.83 -4.51 2.95
C SER A 48 1.30 -4.56 2.79
N PHE A 49 0.80 -4.82 1.58
CA PHE A 49 -0.63 -4.93 1.34
C PHE A 49 -1.22 -6.15 2.04
N GLU A 50 -2.28 -5.93 2.81
CA GLU A 50 -3.18 -6.96 3.32
C GLU A 50 -4.60 -6.58 2.89
N GLU A 51 -5.38 -7.55 2.40
CA GLU A 51 -6.78 -7.37 2.06
C GLU A 51 -7.63 -7.20 3.33
N GLU A 52 -8.53 -6.22 3.35
CA GLU A 52 -9.50 -6.05 4.44
C GLU A 52 -10.51 -7.22 4.44
N GLY A 53 -10.56 -7.97 5.55
CA GLY A 53 -11.50 -9.08 5.72
C GLY A 53 -10.88 -10.47 5.59
N ARG A 54 -9.55 -10.58 5.47
CA ARG A 54 -8.78 -11.82 5.59
C ARG A 54 -7.89 -11.84 6.84
#